data_AF-A0A442FWS9-F1
#
_entry.id   AF-A0A442FWS9-F1
#
_cell.length_a   1.000
_cell.length_b   1.000
_cell.length_c   1.000
_cell.angle_alpha   90.00
_cell.angle_beta   90.00
_cell.angle_gamma   90.00
#
_symmetry.space_group_name_H-M   'P 1'
#
loop_
_entity.id
_entity.type
_entity.pdbx_description
1 polymer ?
#
loop_
_entity_poly.entity_id
_entity_poly.type
_entity_poly.pdbx_seq_one_letter_code
_entity_poly.pdbx_strand_id
1 'polypeptide(L)'
;MSEMKWAFERLSEGVLPPQKVEHPKGFSWRYKEQTVQQALLLKLFRLTSNLDAARVLLSLGKVMECGALKRLIDEANDDILFMAAPLLGHPKEDIHDEYLRYFWEEEFDVPGEPMKSSQKRGMVRRDKIQAYNARLISPKDPSTAKKVDSSIFKTYSGYIHGHSQHIMDAYDGKEFHIRIEPGMRPYDATLENFLSYPYRCVMASSFIANAFGDGAVQERLMSAYRSIGD
;
A
#
# COMPACT_ATOMS: atom_id res chain seq x y z
N MET A 1 -7.62 13.65 0.65
CA MET A 1 -6.17 13.56 0.98
C MET A 1 -5.81 14.31 2.25
N SER A 2 -6.43 15.47 2.56
CA SER A 2 -6.24 16.20 3.83
C SER A 2 -6.39 15.31 5.06
N GLU A 3 -7.43 14.49 5.09
CA GLU A 3 -7.76 13.67 6.27
C GLU A 3 -6.71 12.60 6.57
N MET A 4 -6.16 11.94 5.55
CA MET A 4 -5.10 10.94 5.75
C MET A 4 -3.78 11.58 6.16
N LYS A 5 -3.46 12.77 5.63
CA LYS A 5 -2.28 13.53 6.07
C LYS A 5 -2.41 13.95 7.54
N TRP A 6 -3.56 14.49 7.92
CA TRP A 6 -3.85 14.84 9.30
C TRP A 6 -3.80 13.60 10.22
N ALA A 7 -4.39 12.48 9.80
CA ALA A 7 -4.32 11.23 10.55
C ALA A 7 -2.88 10.74 10.72
N PHE A 8 -2.05 10.82 9.68
CA PHE A 8 -0.63 10.49 9.77
C PHE A 8 0.09 11.36 10.81
N GLU A 9 -0.10 12.67 10.77
CA GLU A 9 0.50 13.61 11.72
C GLU A 9 0.07 13.25 13.15
N ARG A 10 -1.24 13.08 13.39
CA ARG A 10 -1.78 12.74 14.72
C ARG A 10 -1.31 11.40 15.25
N LEU A 11 -1.30 10.35 14.41
CA LEU A 11 -0.85 9.02 14.82
C LEU A 11 0.67 8.95 15.02
N SER A 12 1.44 9.80 14.34
CA SER A 12 2.90 9.86 14.52
C SER A 12 3.32 10.31 15.92
N GLU A 13 2.48 11.08 16.61
CA GLU A 13 2.68 11.46 18.01
C GLU A 13 2.59 10.27 18.97
N GLY A 14 1.93 9.18 18.55
CA GLY A 14 1.71 7.97 19.35
C GLY A 14 2.85 6.94 19.27
N VAL A 15 3.92 7.20 18.52
CA VAL A 15 5.09 6.31 18.41
C VAL A 15 6.38 7.05 18.72
N LEU A 16 7.39 6.33 19.22
CA LEU A 16 8.73 6.89 19.36
C LEU A 16 9.29 7.26 17.98
N PRO A 17 9.92 8.44 17.82
CA PRO A 17 10.43 8.90 16.53
C PRO A 17 11.62 8.06 16.05
N PRO A 18 11.89 8.02 14.72
CA PRO A 18 13.06 7.35 14.20
C PRO A 18 14.33 8.01 14.72
N GLN A 19 15.34 7.19 15.00
CA GLN A 19 16.64 7.60 15.53
C GLN A 19 17.69 7.59 14.44
N LYS A 20 18.71 8.44 14.61
CA LYS A 20 19.88 8.48 13.72
C LYS A 20 20.73 7.23 13.96
N VAL A 21 21.00 6.47 12.92
CA VAL A 21 21.90 5.31 12.95
C VAL A 21 23.08 5.57 12.02
N GLU A 22 24.26 5.71 12.62
CA GLU A 22 25.52 5.90 11.90
C GLU A 22 25.99 4.59 11.25
N HIS A 23 26.67 4.72 10.12
CA HIS A 23 27.38 3.64 9.43
C HIS A 23 28.65 4.21 8.75
N PRO A 24 29.60 3.38 8.29
CA PRO A 24 30.91 3.86 7.82
C PRO A 24 30.90 4.94 6.73
N LYS A 25 29.79 5.09 5.99
CA LYS A 25 29.64 6.06 4.88
C LYS A 25 28.54 7.11 5.11
N GLY A 26 28.06 7.29 6.34
CA GLY A 26 27.04 8.29 6.66
C GLY A 26 26.07 7.83 7.74
N PHE A 27 24.81 8.25 7.63
CA PHE A 27 23.78 7.83 8.55
C PHE A 27 22.46 7.58 7.83
N SER A 28 21.56 6.89 8.53
CA SER A 28 20.19 6.72 8.11
C SER A 28 19.23 6.85 9.30
N TRP A 29 17.98 7.23 9.04
CA TRP A 29 16.93 7.27 10.05
C TRP A 29 16.26 5.90 10.16
N ARG A 30 16.14 5.37 11.39
CA ARG A 30 15.57 4.04 11.66
C ARG A 30 14.74 4.05 12.93
N TYR A 31 13.63 3.34 12.93
CA TYR A 31 12.97 2.96 14.17
C TYR A 31 13.77 1.86 14.86
N LYS A 32 14.10 2.05 16.14
CA LYS A 32 14.86 1.07 16.93
C LYS A 32 13.94 0.01 17.55
N GLU A 33 12.72 0.40 17.84
CA GLU A 33 11.72 -0.41 18.53
C GLU A 33 11.04 -1.38 17.57
N GLN A 34 10.96 -1.02 16.28
CA GLN A 34 10.46 -1.87 15.20
C GLN A 34 9.06 -2.45 15.48
N THR A 35 8.18 -1.65 16.09
CA THR A 35 6.85 -2.09 16.50
C THR A 35 5.89 -2.23 15.31
N VAL A 36 4.81 -3.00 15.48
CA VAL A 36 3.74 -3.09 14.48
C VAL A 36 3.11 -1.71 14.21
N GLN A 37 2.96 -0.89 15.24
CA GLN A 37 2.45 0.48 15.11
C GLN A 37 3.36 1.35 14.24
N GLN A 38 4.69 1.27 14.42
CA GLN A 38 5.63 1.98 13.56
C GLN A 38 5.57 1.47 12.10
N ALA A 39 5.40 0.16 11.90
CA ALA A 39 5.23 -0.41 10.56
C ALA A 39 3.92 0.07 9.88
N LEU A 40 2.80 0.08 10.62
CA LEU A 40 1.52 0.61 10.17
C LEU A 40 1.59 2.10 9.82
N LEU A 41 2.31 2.90 10.61
CA LEU A 41 2.54 4.32 10.33
C LEU A 41 3.34 4.54 9.03
N LEU A 42 4.39 3.74 8.80
CA LEU A 42 5.14 3.78 7.55
C LEU A 42 4.30 3.34 6.35
N LYS A 43 3.42 2.35 6.52
CA LYS A 43 2.45 1.97 5.49
C LYS A 43 1.44 3.07 5.21
N LEU A 44 0.94 3.77 6.22
CA LEU A 44 0.05 4.93 6.05
C LEU A 44 0.70 6.05 5.24
N PHE A 45 1.97 6.36 5.55
CA PHE A 45 2.75 7.33 4.79
C PHE A 45 2.85 6.90 3.32
N ARG A 46 3.26 5.65 3.07
CA ARG A 46 3.43 5.12 1.72
C ARG A 46 2.12 5.09 0.94
N LEU A 47 1.03 4.68 1.58
CA LEU A 47 -0.32 4.67 1.02
C LEU A 47 -0.75 6.07 0.59
N THR A 48 -0.61 7.06 1.48
CA THR A 48 -0.97 8.45 1.21
C THR A 48 -0.13 9.03 0.07
N SER A 49 1.18 8.78 0.08
CA SER A 49 2.10 9.24 -0.96
C SER A 49 1.79 8.60 -2.33
N ASN A 50 1.54 7.29 -2.37
CA ASN A 50 1.20 6.58 -3.61
C ASN A 50 -0.12 7.10 -4.21
N LEU A 51 -1.15 7.36 -3.38
CA LEU A 51 -2.43 7.88 -3.86
C LEU A 51 -2.29 9.27 -4.48
N ASP A 52 -1.56 10.18 -3.83
CA ASP A 52 -1.33 11.51 -4.38
C ASP A 52 -0.52 11.45 -5.67
N ALA A 53 0.55 10.64 -5.70
CA ALA A 53 1.34 10.43 -6.91
C ALA A 53 0.50 9.85 -8.06
N ALA A 54 -0.37 8.88 -7.80
CA ALA A 54 -1.25 8.29 -8.80
C ALA A 54 -2.23 9.33 -9.38
N ARG A 55 -2.80 10.19 -8.53
CA ARG A 55 -3.66 11.30 -8.96
C ARG A 55 -2.91 12.27 -9.87
N VAL A 56 -1.70 12.68 -9.49
CA VAL A 56 -0.87 13.59 -10.29
C VAL A 56 -0.50 12.97 -11.63
N LEU A 57 -0.05 11.71 -11.64
CA LEU A 57 0.33 11.02 -12.86
C LEU A 57 -0.86 10.81 -13.81
N LEU A 58 -2.03 10.46 -13.27
CA LEU A 58 -3.24 10.37 -14.07
C LEU A 58 -3.57 11.72 -14.72
N SER A 59 -3.47 12.84 -14.00
CA SER A 59 -3.72 14.19 -14.57
C SER A 59 -2.74 14.58 -15.70
N LEU A 60 -1.59 13.91 -15.78
CA LEU A 60 -0.59 14.08 -16.83
C LEU A 60 -0.72 13.04 -17.96
N GLY A 61 -1.76 12.21 -17.94
CA GLY A 61 -1.99 11.15 -18.93
C GLY A 61 -1.05 9.94 -18.80
N LYS A 62 -0.44 9.75 -17.63
CA LYS A 62 0.50 8.65 -17.32
C LYS A 62 -0.25 7.44 -16.77
N VAL A 63 -1.03 6.80 -17.65
CA VAL A 63 -1.98 5.74 -17.26
C VAL A 63 -1.28 4.47 -16.78
N MET A 64 -0.15 4.10 -17.38
CA MET A 64 0.58 2.89 -17.01
C MET A 64 1.23 3.03 -15.63
N GLU A 65 1.84 4.18 -15.37
CA GLU A 65 2.42 4.51 -14.08
C GLU A 65 1.34 4.63 -13.01
N CYS A 66 0.17 5.19 -13.34
CA CYS A 66 -0.99 5.16 -12.46
C CYS A 66 -1.43 3.71 -12.16
N GLY A 67 -1.44 2.82 -13.14
CA GLY A 67 -1.70 1.38 -12.97
C GLY A 67 -0.71 0.71 -12.02
N ALA A 68 0.57 1.02 -12.15
CA ALA A 68 1.63 0.55 -11.25
C ALA A 68 1.43 1.06 -9.81
N LEU A 69 1.05 2.33 -9.61
CA LEU A 69 0.80 2.85 -8.26
C LEU A 69 -0.47 2.27 -7.63
N LYS A 70 -1.50 2.02 -8.42
CA LYS A 70 -2.70 1.29 -7.98
C LYS A 70 -2.35 -0.09 -7.41
N ARG A 71 -1.43 -0.81 -8.07
CA ARG A 71 -0.87 -2.07 -7.54
C ARG A 71 -0.27 -1.91 -6.15
N LEU A 72 0.58 -0.88 -5.96
CA LEU A 72 1.24 -0.63 -4.68
C LEU A 72 0.26 -0.22 -3.59
N ILE A 73 -0.81 0.50 -3.94
CA ILE A 73 -1.89 0.86 -3.02
C ILE A 73 -2.65 -0.38 -2.57
N ASP A 74 -3.04 -1.26 -3.49
CA ASP A 74 -3.75 -2.49 -3.14
C ASP A 74 -2.90 -3.39 -2.21
N GLU A 75 -1.59 -3.53 -2.44
CA GLU A 75 -0.72 -4.27 -1.49
C GLU A 75 -0.61 -3.61 -0.13
N ALA A 76 -0.49 -2.29 -0.11
CA ALA A 76 -0.42 -1.56 1.14
C ALA A 76 -1.71 -1.74 1.95
N ASN A 77 -2.88 -1.71 1.29
CA ASN A 77 -4.16 -1.98 1.94
C ASN A 77 -4.22 -3.40 2.53
N ASP A 78 -3.79 -4.40 1.76
CA ASP A 78 -3.72 -5.79 2.23
C ASP A 78 -2.80 -5.94 3.45
N ASP A 79 -1.60 -5.35 3.37
CA ASP A 79 -0.61 -5.40 4.44
C ASP A 79 -1.09 -4.68 5.70
N ILE A 80 -1.77 -3.55 5.55
CA ILE A 80 -2.36 -2.79 6.65
C ILE A 80 -3.41 -3.63 7.35
N LEU A 81 -4.36 -4.21 6.61
CA LEU A 81 -5.41 -5.04 7.21
C LEU A 81 -4.79 -6.25 7.93
N PHE A 82 -3.84 -6.91 7.28
CA PHE A 82 -3.12 -8.06 7.83
C PHE A 82 -2.40 -7.72 9.14
N MET A 83 -1.63 -6.63 9.17
CA MET A 83 -0.89 -6.22 10.36
C MET A 83 -1.78 -5.64 11.47
N ALA A 84 -2.85 -4.94 11.12
CA ALA A 84 -3.76 -4.35 12.08
C ALA A 84 -4.65 -5.39 12.76
N ALA A 85 -5.03 -6.46 12.06
CA ALA A 85 -6.02 -7.42 12.54
C ALA A 85 -5.69 -8.01 13.94
N PRO A 86 -4.46 -8.45 14.25
CA PRO A 86 -4.13 -8.90 15.61
C PRO A 86 -4.28 -7.83 16.69
N LEU A 87 -3.99 -6.56 16.38
CA LEU A 87 -4.18 -5.44 17.31
C LEU A 87 -5.67 -5.14 17.56
N LEU A 88 -6.53 -5.54 16.63
CA LEU A 88 -7.99 -5.42 16.71
C LEU A 88 -8.66 -6.65 17.34
N GLY A 89 -7.87 -7.58 17.90
CA GLY A 89 -8.39 -8.76 18.60
C GLY A 89 -8.63 -9.98 17.69
N HIS A 90 -8.19 -9.95 16.43
CA HIS A 90 -8.22 -11.13 15.57
C HIS A 90 -7.04 -12.07 15.84
N PRO A 91 -7.13 -13.37 15.45
CA PRO A 91 -6.05 -14.31 15.67
C PRO A 91 -4.74 -13.86 14.99
N LYS A 92 -3.64 -13.91 15.74
CA LYS A 92 -2.29 -13.76 15.22
C LYS A 92 -1.79 -15.12 14.73
N GLU A 93 -1.10 -15.12 13.59
CA GLU A 93 -0.44 -16.29 13.00
C GLU A 93 1.07 -16.03 12.85
N ASP A 94 1.90 -17.07 12.79
CA ASP A 94 3.37 -16.97 12.66
C ASP A 94 3.83 -16.08 11.50
N ILE A 95 3.05 -16.04 10.42
CA ILE A 95 3.32 -15.19 9.25
C ILE A 95 3.28 -13.68 9.57
N HIS A 96 2.68 -13.25 10.68
CA HIS A 96 2.70 -11.84 11.11
C HIS A 96 4.07 -11.48 11.69
N ASP A 97 4.67 -12.36 12.49
CA ASP A 97 6.01 -12.16 13.02
C ASP A 97 7.07 -12.27 11.93
N GLU A 98 6.89 -13.23 11.00
CA GLU A 98 7.72 -13.33 9.80
C GLU A 98 7.63 -12.06 8.95
N TYR A 99 6.42 -11.53 8.72
CA TYR A 99 6.22 -10.29 7.98
C TYR A 99 6.94 -9.13 8.65
N LEU A 100 6.73 -8.93 9.96
CA LEU A 100 7.32 -7.80 10.68
C LEU A 100 8.85 -7.88 10.65
N ARG A 101 9.42 -9.07 10.84
CA ARG A 101 10.86 -9.29 10.72
C ARG A 101 11.39 -8.90 9.34
N TYR A 102 10.77 -9.37 8.26
CA TYR A 102 11.19 -9.01 6.89
C TYR A 102 10.95 -7.54 6.54
N PHE A 103 9.92 -6.91 7.12
CA PHE A 103 9.64 -5.50 6.91
C PHE A 103 10.77 -4.61 7.42
N TRP A 104 11.39 -4.98 8.54
CA TRP A 104 12.49 -4.23 9.16
C TRP A 104 13.88 -4.68 8.72
N GLU A 105 13.99 -5.82 8.05
CA GLU A 105 15.25 -6.29 7.47
C GLU A 105 15.71 -5.34 6.36
N GLU A 106 16.97 -4.91 6.41
CA GLU A 106 17.56 -4.09 5.35
C GLU A 106 17.66 -4.89 4.03
N GLU A 107 17.85 -4.21 2.91
CA GLU A 107 18.12 -4.93 1.65
C GLU A 107 19.57 -5.47 1.63
N PHE A 108 20.50 -4.77 2.29
CA PHE A 108 21.92 -5.10 2.31
C PHE A 108 22.47 -5.18 3.75
N ASP A 109 23.18 -6.25 4.08
CA ASP A 109 23.83 -6.51 5.38
C ASP A 109 25.22 -5.85 5.55
N VAL A 110 25.83 -5.36 4.46
CA VAL A 110 27.15 -4.70 4.50
C VAL A 110 26.98 -3.19 4.26
N PRO A 111 27.04 -2.36 5.31
CA PRO A 111 26.77 -0.93 5.18
C PRO A 111 27.75 -0.23 4.23
N GLY A 112 27.21 0.45 3.23
CA GLY A 112 27.99 1.21 2.25
C GLY A 112 28.68 0.36 1.18
N GLU A 113 28.51 -0.97 1.19
CA GLU A 113 29.09 -1.88 0.20
C GLU A 113 28.06 -2.90 -0.29
N PRO A 114 27.00 -2.47 -1.01
CA PRO A 114 25.90 -3.33 -1.42
C PRO A 114 26.34 -4.54 -2.24
N MET A 115 27.43 -4.40 -3.03
CA MET A 115 28.00 -5.50 -3.84
C MET A 115 28.59 -6.64 -3.02
N LYS A 116 28.92 -6.41 -1.74
CA LYS A 116 29.43 -7.43 -0.83
C LYS A 116 28.32 -8.08 0.00
N SER A 117 27.08 -7.63 -0.17
CA SER A 117 25.98 -8.15 0.60
C SER A 117 25.68 -9.60 0.23
N SER A 118 25.52 -10.43 1.25
CA SER A 118 25.08 -11.83 1.10
C SER A 118 23.60 -12.02 1.45
N GLN A 119 23.00 -10.98 2.03
CA GLN A 119 21.62 -10.98 2.50
C GLN A 119 20.64 -11.17 1.35
N LYS A 120 19.66 -12.03 1.58
CA LYS A 120 18.47 -12.15 0.76
C LYS A 120 17.29 -11.88 1.67
N ARG A 121 16.84 -10.63 1.67
CA ARG A 121 15.67 -10.23 2.44
C ARG A 121 14.50 -11.11 2.06
N GLY A 122 13.86 -11.71 3.06
CA GLY A 122 12.72 -12.58 2.79
C GLY A 122 11.46 -11.78 2.48
N MET A 123 10.41 -12.50 2.11
CA MET A 123 9.09 -11.92 1.87
C MET A 123 8.02 -12.94 2.22
N VAL A 124 7.01 -12.52 2.98
CA VAL A 124 5.81 -13.34 3.17
C VAL A 124 5.06 -13.38 1.84
N ARG A 125 4.80 -14.60 1.35
CA ARG A 125 4.09 -14.79 0.08
C ARG A 125 2.75 -14.07 0.09
N ARG A 126 2.46 -13.33 -0.99
CA ARG A 126 1.24 -12.53 -1.05
C ARG A 126 -0.02 -13.35 -0.82
N ASP A 127 -0.10 -14.53 -1.44
CA ASP A 127 -1.27 -15.40 -1.39
C ASP A 127 -1.59 -15.93 0.03
N LYS A 128 -0.61 -15.94 0.95
CA LYS A 128 -0.84 -16.22 2.38
C LYS A 128 -1.54 -15.06 3.07
N ILE A 129 -1.09 -13.83 2.80
CA ILE A 129 -1.70 -12.62 3.37
C ILE A 129 -3.11 -12.42 2.84
N GLN A 130 -3.32 -12.60 1.53
CA GLN A 130 -4.67 -12.56 0.94
C GLN A 130 -5.58 -13.66 1.51
N ALA A 131 -5.05 -14.85 1.77
CA ALA A 131 -5.82 -15.92 2.40
C ALA A 131 -6.23 -15.58 3.84
N TYR A 132 -5.37 -14.92 4.60
CA TYR A 132 -5.69 -14.42 5.94
C TYR A 132 -6.79 -13.35 5.87
N ASN A 133 -6.58 -12.31 5.07
CA ASN A 133 -7.53 -11.21 4.89
C ASN A 133 -8.91 -11.71 4.41
N ALA A 134 -8.94 -12.68 3.50
CA ALA A 134 -10.19 -13.26 3.01
C ALA A 134 -11.00 -13.97 4.11
N ARG A 135 -10.35 -14.67 5.06
CA ARG A 135 -11.01 -15.27 6.22
C ARG A 135 -11.61 -14.21 7.15
N LEU A 136 -10.97 -13.06 7.23
CA LEU A 136 -11.42 -11.93 8.04
C LEU A 136 -12.63 -11.23 7.40
N ILE A 137 -12.53 -10.86 6.12
CA ILE A 137 -13.53 -10.05 5.41
C ILE A 137 -14.78 -10.86 5.08
N SER A 138 -14.61 -12.12 4.68
CA SER A 138 -15.71 -13.00 4.25
C SER A 138 -15.59 -14.36 4.93
N PRO A 139 -15.92 -14.49 6.22
CA PRO A 139 -15.79 -15.76 6.95
C PRO A 139 -16.63 -16.89 6.33
N LYS A 140 -17.76 -16.55 5.70
CA LYS A 140 -18.69 -17.50 5.07
C LYS A 140 -18.23 -17.97 3.70
N ASP A 141 -17.48 -17.13 2.97
CA ASP A 141 -16.91 -17.49 1.67
C ASP A 141 -15.55 -16.81 1.45
N PRO A 142 -14.51 -17.28 2.16
CA PRO A 142 -13.16 -16.74 2.01
C PRO A 142 -12.54 -17.13 0.66
N SER A 143 -13.04 -18.19 0.03
CA SER A 143 -12.51 -18.68 -1.23
C SER A 143 -12.77 -17.70 -2.37
N THR A 144 -13.99 -17.17 -2.45
CA THR A 144 -14.37 -16.16 -3.45
C THR A 144 -13.69 -14.82 -3.16
N ALA A 145 -13.66 -14.39 -1.89
CA ALA A 145 -12.97 -13.16 -1.51
C ALA A 145 -11.48 -13.19 -1.92
N LYS A 146 -10.78 -14.30 -1.64
CA LYS A 146 -9.39 -14.49 -2.08
C LYS A 146 -9.26 -14.47 -3.60
N LYS A 147 -10.16 -15.13 -4.34
CA LYS A 147 -10.12 -15.14 -5.81
C LYS A 147 -10.29 -13.75 -6.42
N VAL A 148 -11.21 -12.94 -5.87
CA VAL A 148 -11.42 -11.55 -6.29
C VAL A 148 -10.13 -10.76 -6.11
N ASP A 149 -9.55 -10.82 -4.92
CA ASP A 149 -8.34 -10.08 -4.59
C ASP A 149 -7.12 -10.54 -5.40
N SER A 150 -6.90 -11.85 -5.55
CA SER A 150 -5.88 -12.40 -6.45
C SER A 150 -6.08 -12.01 -7.92
N SER A 151 -7.32 -11.77 -8.37
CA SER A 151 -7.60 -11.32 -9.74
C SER A 151 -7.22 -9.85 -9.92
N ILE A 152 -7.56 -8.99 -8.94
CA ILE A 152 -7.15 -7.58 -8.93
C ILE A 152 -5.62 -7.48 -8.94
N PHE A 153 -4.95 -8.24 -8.05
CA PHE A 153 -3.50 -8.33 -7.98
C PHE A 153 -2.87 -8.65 -9.34
N LYS A 154 -3.37 -9.69 -10.03
CA LYS A 154 -2.84 -10.13 -11.33
C LYS A 154 -3.04 -9.08 -12.41
N THR A 155 -4.23 -8.47 -12.48
CA THR A 155 -4.55 -7.40 -13.44
C THR A 155 -3.54 -6.26 -13.34
N TYR A 156 -3.13 -5.88 -12.13
CA TYR A 156 -2.20 -4.78 -11.94
C TYR A 156 -0.72 -5.18 -11.98
N SER A 157 -0.40 -6.47 -11.84
CA SER A 157 0.97 -6.99 -11.90
C SER A 157 1.64 -6.73 -13.26
N GLY A 158 0.86 -6.72 -14.34
CA GLY A 158 1.39 -6.47 -15.67
C GLY A 158 1.92 -5.03 -15.86
N TYR A 159 1.38 -4.04 -15.14
CA TYR A 159 1.92 -2.67 -15.17
C TYR A 159 3.29 -2.57 -14.49
N ILE A 160 3.55 -3.38 -13.47
CA ILE A 160 4.86 -3.41 -12.78
C ILE A 160 5.94 -4.01 -13.69
N HIS A 161 5.62 -5.06 -14.43
CA HIS A 161 6.58 -5.82 -15.22
C HIS A 161 6.64 -5.43 -16.70
N GLY A 162 5.86 -4.42 -17.13
CA GLY A 162 5.83 -4.01 -18.53
C GLY A 162 5.27 -5.08 -19.47
N HIS A 163 4.15 -5.70 -19.08
CA HIS A 163 3.53 -6.73 -19.92
C HIS A 163 2.95 -6.09 -21.20
N SER A 164 3.12 -6.77 -22.34
CA SER A 164 2.80 -6.21 -23.67
C SER A 164 1.38 -5.66 -23.76
N GLN A 165 0.41 -6.35 -23.16
CA GLN A 165 -1.00 -5.93 -23.15
C GLN A 165 -1.20 -4.51 -22.59
N HIS A 166 -0.51 -4.16 -21.50
CA HIS A 166 -0.62 -2.82 -20.89
C HIS A 166 0.19 -1.77 -21.64
N ILE A 167 1.32 -2.16 -22.25
CA ILE A 167 2.08 -1.24 -23.11
C ILE A 167 1.27 -0.89 -24.37
N MET A 168 0.51 -1.85 -24.90
CA MET A 168 -0.36 -1.63 -26.04
C MET A 168 -1.55 -0.71 -25.73
N ASP A 169 -1.86 -0.44 -24.47
CA ASP A 169 -2.83 0.61 -24.11
C ASP A 169 -2.34 2.00 -24.54
N ALA A 170 -1.05 2.18 -24.81
CA ALA A 170 -0.51 3.42 -25.37
C ALA A 170 -0.68 3.52 -26.91
N TYR A 171 -1.14 2.47 -27.59
CA TYR A 171 -1.31 2.47 -29.04
C TYR A 171 -2.78 2.72 -29.41
N ASP A 172 -3.05 3.72 -30.24
CA ASP A 172 -4.42 4.09 -30.63
C ASP A 172 -4.93 3.38 -31.89
N GLY A 173 -4.13 2.46 -32.46
CA GLY A 173 -4.39 1.84 -33.75
C GLY A 173 -3.51 2.37 -34.88
N LYS A 174 -2.83 3.50 -34.67
CA LYS A 174 -1.96 4.17 -35.65
C LYS A 174 -0.58 4.51 -35.09
N GLU A 175 -0.50 5.06 -33.88
CA GLU A 175 0.76 5.47 -33.25
C GLU A 175 0.77 5.29 -31.74
N PHE A 176 1.96 5.36 -31.15
CA PHE A 176 2.15 5.28 -29.70
C PHE A 176 2.08 6.65 -29.04
N HIS A 177 1.34 6.70 -27.93
CA HIS A 177 1.11 7.89 -27.13
C HIS A 177 1.84 7.78 -25.79
N ILE A 178 2.86 8.61 -25.60
CA ILE A 178 3.57 8.72 -24.31
C ILE A 178 2.68 9.40 -23.25
N ARG A 179 1.72 10.21 -23.69
CA ARG A 179 0.69 10.85 -22.85
C ARG A 179 -0.66 10.46 -23.42
N ILE A 180 -1.49 9.81 -22.61
CA ILE A 180 -2.84 9.43 -23.00
C ILE A 180 -3.79 10.57 -22.64
N GLU A 181 -4.50 11.11 -23.62
CA GLU A 181 -5.39 12.25 -23.41
C GLU A 181 -6.78 11.81 -22.90
N PRO A 182 -7.48 12.68 -22.15
CA PRO A 182 -8.89 12.47 -21.80
C PRO A 182 -9.76 12.18 -23.04
N GLY A 183 -10.72 11.26 -22.91
CA GLY A 183 -11.55 10.78 -24.03
C GLY A 183 -10.95 9.60 -24.79
N MET A 184 -9.66 9.30 -24.58
CA MET A 184 -9.09 8.02 -25.01
C MET A 184 -9.49 6.93 -24.00
N ARG A 185 -9.95 5.78 -24.51
CA ARG A 185 -10.42 4.65 -23.69
C ARG A 185 -9.49 4.29 -22.51
N PRO A 186 -8.14 4.20 -22.66
CA PRO A 186 -7.27 3.85 -21.54
C PRO A 186 -7.25 4.88 -20.41
N TYR A 187 -7.37 6.17 -20.75
CA TYR A 187 -7.46 7.24 -19.77
C TYR A 187 -8.77 7.14 -19.00
N ASP A 188 -9.90 7.07 -19.71
CA ASP A 188 -11.23 7.07 -19.10
C ASP A 188 -11.45 5.85 -18.21
N ALA A 189 -11.01 4.67 -18.65
CA ALA A 189 -11.07 3.45 -17.85
C ALA A 189 -10.17 3.52 -16.60
N THR A 190 -8.99 4.16 -16.72
CA THR A 190 -8.11 4.36 -15.56
C THR A 190 -8.72 5.34 -14.57
N LEU A 191 -9.32 6.43 -15.05
CA LEU A 191 -10.00 7.43 -14.24
C LEU A 191 -11.18 6.82 -13.48
N GLU A 192 -12.09 6.15 -14.18
CA GLU A 192 -13.26 5.49 -13.57
C GLU A 192 -12.85 4.56 -12.44
N ASN A 193 -11.84 3.73 -12.69
CA ASN A 193 -11.33 2.82 -11.66
C ASN A 193 -10.62 3.56 -10.50
N PHE A 194 -9.86 4.61 -10.80
CA PHE A 194 -9.11 5.38 -9.81
C PHE A 194 -10.02 6.08 -8.79
N LEU A 195 -11.24 6.45 -9.16
CA LEU A 195 -12.20 7.09 -8.26
C LEU A 195 -12.54 6.24 -7.02
N SER A 196 -12.36 4.91 -7.08
CA SER A 196 -12.53 4.02 -5.93
C SER A 196 -11.35 3.99 -4.95
N TYR A 197 -10.17 4.47 -5.35
CA TYR A 197 -8.95 4.36 -4.54
C TYR A 197 -8.91 5.28 -3.32
N PRO A 198 -9.39 6.53 -3.37
CA PRO A 198 -9.52 7.36 -2.17
C PRO A 198 -10.32 6.68 -1.06
N TYR A 199 -11.44 6.06 -1.41
CA TYR A 199 -12.29 5.31 -0.48
C TYR A 199 -11.53 4.14 0.17
N ARG A 200 -10.81 3.34 -0.63
CA ARG A 200 -10.00 2.22 -0.12
C ARG A 200 -8.91 2.69 0.84
N CYS A 201 -8.22 3.78 0.49
CA CYS A 201 -7.14 4.31 1.31
C CYS A 201 -7.63 4.89 2.64
N VAL A 202 -8.77 5.59 2.64
CA VAL A 202 -9.37 6.12 3.88
C VAL A 202 -9.82 4.97 4.78
N MET A 203 -10.41 3.90 4.24
CA MET A 203 -10.77 2.72 5.01
C MET A 203 -9.53 2.04 5.62
N ALA A 204 -8.46 1.84 4.86
CA ALA A 204 -7.21 1.29 5.40
C ALA A 204 -6.62 2.18 6.51
N SER A 205 -6.69 3.51 6.33
CA SER A 205 -6.25 4.47 7.35
C SER A 205 -7.09 4.37 8.64
N SER A 206 -8.39 4.10 8.52
CA SER A 206 -9.26 3.95 9.71
C SER A 206 -8.97 2.66 10.47
N PHE A 207 -8.58 1.57 9.80
CA PHE A 207 -8.06 0.37 10.48
C PHE A 207 -6.80 0.66 11.28
N ILE A 208 -5.88 1.48 10.74
CA ILE A 208 -4.67 1.88 11.47
C ILE A 208 -5.04 2.71 12.71
N ALA A 209 -5.92 3.70 12.57
CA ALA A 209 -6.37 4.51 13.70
C ALA A 209 -7.00 3.68 14.82
N ASN A 210 -7.83 2.69 14.45
CA ASN A 210 -8.42 1.75 15.39
C ASN A 210 -7.35 0.87 16.06
N ALA A 211 -6.36 0.38 15.30
CA ALA A 211 -5.24 -0.41 15.83
C ALA A 211 -4.35 0.39 16.80
N PHE A 212 -4.36 1.72 16.69
CA PHE A 212 -3.71 2.64 17.64
C PHE A 212 -4.60 2.98 18.84
N GLY A 213 -5.88 2.59 18.83
CA GLY A 213 -6.87 2.98 19.83
C GLY A 213 -7.30 4.45 19.76
N ASP A 214 -6.98 5.17 18.67
CA ASP A 214 -7.39 6.57 18.50
C ASP A 214 -8.75 6.67 17.81
N GLY A 215 -9.81 6.54 18.61
CA GLY A 215 -11.19 6.58 18.15
C GLY A 215 -11.59 7.90 17.48
N ALA A 216 -10.99 9.03 17.88
CA ALA A 216 -11.27 10.33 17.29
C ALA A 216 -10.72 10.43 15.86
N VAL A 217 -9.49 9.93 15.63
CA VAL A 217 -8.93 9.83 14.28
C VAL A 217 -9.75 8.87 13.42
N GLN A 218 -10.13 7.72 13.97
CA GLN A 218 -10.94 6.74 13.26
C GLN A 218 -12.29 7.32 12.84
N GLU A 219 -13.03 7.96 13.76
CA GLU A 219 -14.34 8.55 13.48
C GLU A 219 -14.26 9.60 12.37
N ARG A 220 -13.24 10.47 12.43
CA ARG A 220 -13.02 11.49 11.40
C ARG A 220 -12.73 10.89 10.03
N LEU A 221 -11.89 9.85 9.95
CA LEU A 221 -11.66 9.11 8.70
C LEU A 221 -12.93 8.43 8.20
N MET A 222 -13.73 7.85 9.08
CA MET A 222 -14.99 7.20 8.70
C MET A 222 -16.06 8.22 8.25
N SER A 223 -16.07 9.42 8.80
CA SER A 223 -16.92 10.52 8.31
C SER A 223 -16.51 10.94 6.90
N ALA A 224 -15.21 11.15 6.67
CA ALA A 224 -14.68 11.47 5.34
C ALA A 224 -15.00 10.37 4.31
N TYR A 225 -14.87 9.11 4.71
CA TYR A 225 -15.23 7.97 3.88
C TYR A 225 -16.70 7.99 3.42
N ARG A 226 -17.64 8.34 4.31
CA ARG A 226 -19.07 8.44 3.95
C ARG A 226 -19.32 9.58 2.97
N SER A 227 -18.68 10.72 3.20
CA SER A 227 -18.82 11.91 2.32
C SER A 227 -18.25 11.74 0.90
N ILE A 228 -17.47 10.69 0.63
CA ILE A 228 -16.98 10.38 -0.72
C ILE A 228 -18.08 9.69 -1.56
N GLY A 229 -19.04 9.04 -0.90
CA GLY A 229 -20.14 8.33 -1.56
C GLY A 229 -21.40 9.16 -1.80
N ASP A 230 -21.47 10.35 -1.20
CA ASP A 230 -22.54 11.36 -1.36
C ASP A 230 -22.17 12.36 -2.47
#